data_AF-A0A2N6DRM0-F1
#
_entry.id   AF-A0A2N6DRM0-F1
#
_cell.length_a   1.000
_cell.length_b   1.000
_cell.length_c   1.000
_cell.angle_alpha   90.00
_cell.angle_beta   90.00
_cell.angle_gamma   90.00
#
_symmetry.space_group_name_H-M   'P 1'
#
loop_
_entity.id
_entity.type
_entity.pdbx_description
1 polymer ?
#
loop_
_entity_poly.entity_id
_entity_poly.type
_entity_poly.pdbx_seq_one_letter_code
_entity_poly.pdbx_strand_id
1 'polypeptide(L)'
;MLPELGPLNDWETLCHRCGLCCFEKTVDRRGRFVTSCVPCRHLDIVSRSCRVYSKRLEVGEGCVQLTSELVRDADWLPDSCAYRQALNNLVVEGRSGGEG
;
A
#
# COMPACT_ATOMS: atom_id res chain seq x y z
N MET A 1 12.24 18.07 7.68
CA MET A 1 13.01 16.82 7.78
C MET A 1 11.99 15.72 7.97
N LEU A 2 11.68 14.95 6.92
CA LEU A 2 10.67 13.89 6.97
C LEU A 2 11.24 12.72 7.79
N PRO A 3 10.46 12.07 8.66
CA PRO A 3 10.92 10.89 9.37
C PRO A 3 11.24 9.81 8.32
N GLU A 4 12.52 9.46 8.24
CA GLU A 4 12.96 8.34 7.42
C GLU A 4 12.35 7.08 8.02
N LEU A 5 11.30 6.58 7.36
CA LEU A 5 10.77 5.26 7.62
C LEU A 5 11.93 4.29 7.42
N GLY A 6 12.24 3.52 8.46
CA GLY A 6 13.42 2.66 8.54
C GLY A 6 13.57 1.70 7.36
N PRO A 7 14.65 0.88 7.35
CA PRO A 7 14.97 -0.01 6.23
C PRO A 7 13.73 -0.79 5.78
N LEU A 8 13.62 -1.09 4.47
CA LEU A 8 12.45 -1.69 3.79
C LEU A 8 11.69 -2.75 4.63
N ASN A 9 12.39 -3.48 5.48
CA ASN A 9 11.85 -4.40 6.47
C ASN A 9 10.76 -3.80 7.39
N ASP A 10 10.98 -2.64 8.02
CA ASP A 10 10.00 -2.03 8.92
C ASP A 10 8.77 -1.54 8.15
N TRP A 11 8.98 -0.95 6.98
CA TRP A 11 7.89 -0.46 6.15
C TRP A 11 7.02 -1.59 5.59
N GLU A 12 7.65 -2.66 5.08
CA GLU A 12 6.94 -3.84 4.56
C GLU A 12 6.16 -4.59 5.65
N THR A 13 6.56 -4.47 6.94
CA THR A 13 5.79 -5.06 8.06
C THR A 13 4.41 -4.43 8.23
N LEU A 14 4.22 -3.19 7.76
CA LEU A 14 2.92 -2.52 7.82
C LEU A 14 1.90 -3.19 6.91
N CYS A 15 2.32 -3.94 5.89
CA CYS A 15 1.38 -4.56 4.97
C CYS A 15 0.52 -5.63 5.65
N HIS A 16 -0.78 -5.38 5.76
CA HIS A 16 -1.75 -6.35 6.28
C HIS A 16 -2.05 -7.52 5.32
N ARG A 17 -1.35 -7.61 4.17
CA ARG A 17 -1.56 -8.66 3.15
C ARG A 17 -3.03 -8.82 2.73
N CYS A 18 -3.78 -7.73 2.69
CA CYS A 18 -5.22 -7.73 2.40
C CYS A 18 -5.58 -8.02 0.93
N GLY A 19 -4.59 -8.10 0.04
CA GLY A 19 -4.79 -8.42 -1.38
C GLY A 19 -5.39 -7.32 -2.25
N LEU A 20 -5.80 -6.18 -1.67
CA LEU A 20 -6.46 -5.09 -2.41
C LEU A 20 -5.57 -4.47 -3.50
N CYS A 21 -4.24 -4.44 -3.29
CA CYS A 21 -3.28 -4.01 -4.30
C CYS A 21 -3.08 -5.04 -5.43
N CYS A 22 -3.50 -6.30 -5.24
CA CYS A 22 -3.37 -7.36 -6.25
C CYS A 22 -4.52 -7.38 -7.27
N PHE A 23 -5.52 -6.52 -7.13
CA PHE A 23 -6.57 -6.37 -8.12
C PHE A 23 -6.19 -5.35 -9.17
N GLU A 24 -6.58 -5.59 -10.42
CA GLU A 24 -6.36 -4.68 -11.52
C GLU A 24 -6.89 -3.27 -11.21
N LYS A 25 -6.12 -2.27 -11.60
CA LYS A 25 -6.46 -0.85 -11.48
C LYS A 25 -6.65 -0.29 -12.87
N THR A 26 -7.82 0.29 -13.12
CA THR A 26 -8.13 0.97 -14.38
C THR A 26 -8.52 2.40 -14.10
N VAL A 27 -8.44 3.26 -15.11
CA VAL A 27 -8.84 4.66 -15.01
C VAL A 27 -10.18 4.81 -15.72
N ASP A 28 -11.17 5.39 -15.03
CA ASP A 28 -12.47 5.66 -15.61
C ASP A 28 -12.42 6.84 -16.62
N ARG A 29 -13.53 7.11 -17.30
CA ARG A 29 -13.63 8.21 -18.28
C ARG A 29 -13.41 9.62 -17.69
N ARG A 30 -13.44 9.75 -16.36
CA ARG A 30 -13.24 10.99 -15.62
C ARG A 30 -11.82 11.09 -15.04
N GLY A 31 -10.94 10.14 -15.34
CA GLY A 31 -9.56 10.14 -14.84
C GLY A 31 -9.41 9.59 -13.43
N ARG A 32 -10.42 8.92 -12.86
CA ARG A 32 -10.34 8.35 -11.50
C ARG A 32 -9.91 6.89 -11.53
N PHE A 33 -9.06 6.50 -10.58
CA PHE A 33 -8.70 5.10 -10.43
C PHE A 33 -9.88 4.29 -9.88
N VAL A 34 -10.16 3.17 -10.53
CA VAL A 34 -11.14 2.19 -10.08
C VAL A 34 -10.47 0.82 -9.97
N THR A 35 -10.75 0.13 -8.87
CA THR A 35 -10.30 -1.25 -8.67
C THR A 35 -11.31 -2.20 -9.30
N SER A 36 -10.85 -3.04 -10.23
CA SER A 36 -11.66 -4.07 -10.86
C SER A 36 -11.82 -5.30 -9.94
N CYS A 37 -12.78 -6.17 -10.23
CA CYS A 37 -12.92 -7.47 -9.56
C CYS A 37 -11.97 -8.55 -10.11
N VAL A 38 -10.99 -8.17 -10.93
CA VAL A 38 -10.03 -9.08 -11.57
C VAL A 38 -8.75 -9.15 -10.73
N PRO A 39 -8.46 -10.29 -10.08
CA PRO A 39 -7.24 -10.46 -9.30
C PRO A 39 -6.04 -10.83 -10.18
N CYS A 40 -4.84 -10.49 -9.73
CA CYS A 40 -3.61 -10.99 -10.33
C CYS A 40 -3.49 -12.51 -10.15
N ARG A 41 -2.68 -13.17 -11.00
CA ARG A 41 -2.60 -14.64 -11.02
C ARG A 41 -2.02 -15.25 -9.75
N HIS A 42 -1.34 -14.43 -8.93
CA HIS A 42 -0.70 -14.84 -7.69
C HIS A 42 -1.51 -14.53 -6.43
N LEU A 43 -2.70 -13.91 -6.56
CA LEU A 43 -3.58 -13.70 -5.42
C LEU A 43 -4.29 -15.01 -5.05
N ASP A 44 -4.18 -15.42 -3.79
CA ASP A 44 -5.10 -16.41 -3.23
C ASP A 44 -6.40 -15.70 -2.84
N ILE A 45 -7.49 -15.95 -3.58
CA ILE A 45 -8.78 -15.29 -3.36
C ILE A 45 -9.45 -15.76 -2.05
N VAL A 46 -9.13 -16.97 -1.59
CA VAL A 46 -9.69 -17.55 -0.36
C VAL A 46 -9.05 -16.90 0.86
N SER A 47 -7.72 -16.84 0.91
CA SER A 47 -6.98 -16.21 2.01
C SER A 47 -6.73 -14.72 1.83
N ARG A 48 -7.13 -14.16 0.68
CA ARG A 48 -6.88 -12.78 0.22
C ARG A 48 -5.41 -12.35 0.27
N SER A 49 -4.49 -13.32 0.22
CA SER A 49 -3.06 -13.08 0.40
C SER A 49 -2.28 -13.34 -0.90
N CYS A 50 -1.29 -12.50 -1.18
CA CYS A 50 -0.39 -12.71 -2.32
C CYS A 50 0.57 -13.87 -2.03
N ARG A 51 0.55 -14.91 -2.88
CA ARG A 51 1.39 -16.11 -2.73
C ARG A 51 2.88 -15.83 -2.91
N VAL A 52 3.21 -14.77 -3.65
CA VAL A 52 4.59 -14.39 -4.01
C VAL A 52 4.97 -13.02 -3.47
N TYR A 53 4.37 -12.58 -2.35
CA TYR A 53 4.52 -11.21 -1.84
C TYR A 53 5.99 -10.74 -1.75
N SER A 54 6.89 -11.58 -1.23
CA SER A 54 8.32 -11.26 -1.10
C SER A 54 9.07 -11.16 -2.43
N LYS A 55 8.54 -11.79 -3.49
CA LYS A 55 9.12 -11.82 -4.84
C LYS A 55 8.24 -11.10 -5.87
N ARG A 56 7.29 -10.29 -5.42
CA ARG A 56 6.24 -9.69 -6.26
C ARG A 56 6.80 -8.77 -7.35
N LEU A 57 7.95 -8.15 -7.07
CA LEU A 57 8.64 -7.27 -8.02
C LEU A 57 9.38 -8.07 -9.10
N GLU A 58 9.68 -9.35 -8.85
CA GLU A 58 10.42 -10.22 -9.78
C GLU A 58 9.48 -10.96 -10.75
N VAL A 59 8.23 -11.23 -10.35
CA VAL A 59 7.26 -11.98 -11.16
C VAL A 59 6.66 -11.19 -12.33
N GLY A 60 6.89 -9.88 -12.42
CA GLY A 60 6.56 -9.09 -13.62
C GLY A 60 5.08 -8.75 -13.83
N GLU A 61 4.21 -8.92 -12.82
CA GLU A 61 2.77 -8.58 -12.90
C GLU A 61 2.45 -7.10 -12.64
N GLY A 62 3.37 -6.19 -12.98
CA GLY A 62 3.18 -4.75 -12.72
C GLY A 62 3.08 -4.39 -11.23
N CYS A 63 3.54 -5.27 -10.34
CA CYS A 63 3.63 -4.97 -8.92
C CYS A 63 4.67 -3.86 -8.70
N VAL A 64 4.28 -2.83 -7.94
CA VAL A 64 5.14 -1.71 -7.59
C VAL A 64 5.60 -1.81 -6.14
N GLN A 65 6.79 -1.29 -5.85
CA GLN A 65 7.23 -1.09 -4.48
C GLN A 65 6.51 0.13 -3.91
N LEU A 66 5.60 -0.10 -2.97
CA LEU A 66 4.87 0.95 -2.29
C LEU A 66 5.81 1.67 -1.34
N THR A 67 6.52 2.70 -1.78
CA THR A 67 7.30 3.57 -0.89
C THR A 67 6.41 4.62 -0.24
N SER A 68 6.87 5.23 0.85
CA SER A 68 6.14 6.30 1.54
C SER A 68 5.80 7.48 0.61
N GLU A 69 6.71 7.82 -0.30
CA GLU A 69 6.51 8.84 -1.33
C GLU A 69 5.45 8.40 -2.33
N LEU A 70 5.57 7.19 -2.91
CA LEU A 70 4.60 6.68 -3.87
C LEU A 70 3.19 6.60 -3.26
N VAL A 71 3.08 6.16 -2.01
CA VAL A 71 1.79 6.00 -1.33
C VAL A 71 1.08 7.34 -1.10
N ARG A 72 1.80 8.47 -1.01
CA ARG A 72 1.19 9.81 -0.90
C ARG A 72 0.44 10.20 -2.17
N ASP A 73 0.97 9.83 -3.32
CA ASP A 73 0.40 10.13 -4.64
C ASP A 73 -0.46 8.97 -5.21
N ALA A 74 -0.49 7.82 -4.53
CA ALA A 74 -1.23 6.63 -4.96
C ALA A 74 -2.73 6.72 -4.65
N ASP A 75 -3.46 7.49 -5.44
CA ASP A 75 -4.93 7.62 -5.36
C ASP A 75 -5.67 6.28 -5.59
N TRP A 76 -5.02 5.33 -6.26
CA TRP A 76 -5.54 3.98 -6.50
C TRP A 76 -5.52 3.07 -5.26
N LEU A 77 -4.85 3.46 -4.18
CA LEU A 77 -4.86 2.74 -2.91
C LEU A 77 -6.05 3.19 -2.05
N PRO A 78 -6.83 2.25 -1.48
CA PRO A 78 -7.93 2.61 -0.59
C PRO A 78 -7.42 3.27 0.69
N ASP A 79 -8.21 4.16 1.30
CA ASP A 79 -7.87 4.81 2.58
C ASP A 79 -7.66 3.81 3.73
N SER A 80 -8.27 2.62 3.64
CA SER A 80 -8.04 1.53 4.58
C SER A 80 -6.70 0.82 4.41
N CYS A 81 -5.89 1.18 3.40
CA CYS A 81 -4.56 0.60 3.19
C CYS A 81 -3.64 0.94 4.37
N ALA A 82 -3.00 -0.07 4.95
CA ALA A 82 -2.14 0.11 6.12
C ALA A 82 -0.99 1.10 5.86
N TYR A 83 -0.44 1.15 4.64
CA TYR A 83 0.57 2.14 4.27
C TYR A 83 0.01 3.58 4.27
N ARG A 84 -1.22 3.80 3.78
CA ARG A 84 -1.88 5.12 3.83
C ARG A 84 -2.20 5.53 5.27
N GLN A 85 -2.68 4.58 6.08
CA GLN A 85 -2.96 4.83 7.50
C GLN A 85 -1.68 5.16 8.28
N ALA A 86 -0.58 4.45 8.03
CA ALA A 86 0.71 4.75 8.66
C ALA A 86 1.17 6.17 8.35
N LEU A 87 1.06 6.63 7.10
CA LEU A 87 1.36 8.02 6.74
C LEU A 87 0.47 9.02 7.46
N ASN A 88 -0.82 8.74 7.57
CA ASN A 88 -1.76 9.61 8.29
C ASN A 88 -1.44 9.69 9.79
N ASN A 89 -1.04 8.57 10.40
CA ASN A 89 -0.70 8.50 11.82
C ASN A 89 0.62 9.25 12.12
N LEU A 90 1.61 9.23 11.22
CA LEU A 90 2.85 10.01 11.38
C LEU A 90 2.61 11.53 11.40
N VAL A 91 1.50 12.01 10.81
CA VAL A 91 1.12 13.43 10.88
C VAL A 91 0.55 13.78 12.26
N VAL A 92 -0.06 12.82 12.96
CA VAL A 92 -0.64 13.02 14.29
C VAL A 92 0.43 13.01 15.39
N GLU A 93 1.50 12.22 15.24
CA GLU A 93 2.58 12.12 16.23
C GLU A 93 3.57 13.30 16.22
N GLY A 94 3.24 14.39 15.51
CA GLY A 94 3.93 15.69 15.58
C GLY A 94 3.40 16.63 16.66
N ARG A 95 2.42 16.20 17.48
CA ARG A 95 1.88 16.96 18.62
C ARG A 95 1.78 16.10 19.88
N SER A 96 2.92 15.74 20.44
CA SER A 96 3.05 15.57 21.90
C SER A 96 4.24 16.40 22.38
N GLY A 97 4.04 17.73 22.31
CA GLY A 97 4.64 18.63 23.29
C GLY A 97 3.99 18.34 24.65
N GLY A 98 4.81 18.35 25.70
CA GLY A 98 4.52 17.68 26.96
C GLY A 98 3.39 18.25 27.82
N GLU A 99 3.00 17.40 28.75
CA GLU A 99 2.27 17.65 29.99
C GLU A 99 2.91 16.63 30.96
N GLY A 100 3.52 16.95 32.09
CA GLY A 100 3.21 17.96 33.10
C GLY A 100 3.29 17.23 34.43
#